data_AF-A0A414IPV5-F1
#
_entry.id   AF-A0A414IPV5-F1
#
_cell.length_a   1.000
_cell.length_b   1.000
_cell.length_c   1.000
_cell.angle_alpha   90.00
_cell.angle_beta   90.00
_cell.angle_gamma   90.00
#
_symmetry.space_group_name_H-M   'P 1'
#
loop_
_entity.id
_entity.type
_entity.pdbx_description
1 polymer ?
#
loop_
_entity_poly.entity_id
_entity_poly.type
_entity_poly.pdbx_seq_one_letter_code
_entity_poly.pdbx_strand_id
1 'polypeptide(L)'
;MQTKVQTKEKNYERGARIADRRKALGLSQDELAHRIGIGRQSLSAIENGGSFRAQTLDSLAVELEVSADFIMYGAGSTKAELVAEAVKVLSDMDEMQLRQCVAMMKAMMSV
;
A
#
# COMPACT_ATOMS: atom_id res chain seq x y z
N MET A 1 38.21 4.09 7.74
CA MET A 1 36.81 4.55 7.61
C MET A 1 36.02 3.42 6.99
N GLN A 2 35.35 2.59 7.80
CA GLN A 2 34.55 1.46 7.32
C GLN A 2 33.11 1.96 7.15
N THR A 3 32.68 2.11 5.91
CA THR A 3 31.28 2.43 5.58
C THR A 3 30.45 1.20 5.87
N LYS A 4 29.74 1.18 7.01
CA LYS A 4 28.73 0.16 7.30
C LYS A 4 27.68 0.24 6.20
N VAL A 5 27.60 -0.79 5.37
CA VAL A 5 26.50 -1.00 4.42
C VAL A 5 25.23 -1.07 5.26
N GLN A 6 24.38 -0.06 5.17
CA GLN A 6 23.03 -0.11 5.74
C GLN A 6 22.28 -1.20 4.98
N THR A 7 22.10 -2.35 5.61
CA THR A 7 21.21 -3.40 5.12
C THR A 7 19.79 -2.82 5.10
N LYS A 8 19.30 -2.44 3.93
CA LYS A 8 17.90 -1.99 3.78
C LYS A 8 17.00 -3.15 4.20
N GLU A 9 16.16 -2.91 5.20
CA GLU A 9 15.16 -3.88 5.66
C GLU A 9 14.22 -4.27 4.50
N LYS A 10 13.81 -5.55 4.48
CA LYS A 10 12.88 -6.05 3.46
C LYS A 10 11.47 -5.55 3.74
N ASN A 11 10.81 -5.02 2.71
CA ASN A 11 9.41 -4.59 2.79
C ASN A 11 8.49 -5.61 2.09
N TYR A 12 8.14 -6.69 2.81
CA TYR A 12 7.34 -7.79 2.29
C TYR A 12 5.91 -7.35 1.93
N GLU A 13 5.31 -6.44 2.67
CA GLU A 13 3.94 -5.97 2.40
C GLU A 13 3.85 -5.23 1.07
N ARG A 14 4.82 -4.33 0.78
CA ARG A 14 4.93 -3.68 -0.53
C ARG A 14 5.15 -4.70 -1.65
N GLY A 15 5.99 -5.71 -1.38
CA GLY A 15 6.22 -6.81 -2.33
C GLY A 15 4.95 -7.60 -2.63
N ALA A 16 4.16 -7.92 -1.61
CA ALA A 16 2.87 -8.60 -1.73
C ALA A 16 1.88 -7.77 -2.55
N ARG A 17 1.76 -6.47 -2.29
CA ARG A 17 0.88 -5.57 -3.07
C ARG A 17 1.22 -5.57 -4.57
N ILE A 18 2.52 -5.53 -4.91
CA ILE A 18 2.99 -5.62 -6.30
C ILE A 18 2.59 -6.98 -6.91
N ALA A 19 2.86 -8.07 -6.21
CA ALA A 19 2.56 -9.41 -6.69
C ALA A 19 1.07 -9.66 -6.87
N ASP A 20 0.24 -9.17 -5.94
CA ASP A 20 -1.21 -9.35 -5.97
C ASP A 20 -1.84 -8.53 -7.09
N ARG A 21 -1.40 -7.27 -7.27
CA ARG A 21 -1.88 -6.45 -8.39
C ARG A 21 -1.46 -7.05 -9.74
N ARG A 22 -0.22 -7.54 -9.85
CA ARG A 22 0.26 -8.25 -11.04
C ARG A 22 -0.62 -9.46 -11.38
N LYS A 23 -0.93 -10.31 -10.38
CA LYS A 23 -1.81 -11.48 -10.56
C LYS A 23 -3.24 -11.08 -10.93
N ALA A 24 -3.77 -10.00 -10.35
CA ALA A 24 -5.09 -9.48 -10.69
C ALA A 24 -5.19 -9.00 -12.15
N LEU A 25 -4.07 -8.56 -12.73
CA LEU A 25 -3.95 -8.23 -14.15
C LEU A 25 -3.65 -9.45 -15.05
N GLY A 26 -3.56 -10.66 -14.49
CA GLY A 26 -3.26 -11.88 -15.23
C GLY A 26 -1.81 -11.97 -15.72
N LEU A 27 -0.90 -11.16 -15.18
CA LEU A 27 0.50 -11.10 -15.63
C LEU A 27 1.38 -12.10 -14.88
N SER A 28 2.26 -12.78 -15.60
CA SER A 28 3.41 -13.51 -15.04
C SER A 28 4.51 -12.54 -14.59
N GLN A 29 5.44 -13.03 -13.76
CA GLN A 29 6.61 -12.25 -13.37
C GLN A 29 7.49 -11.87 -14.58
N ASP A 30 7.64 -12.78 -15.55
CA ASP A 30 8.42 -12.51 -16.75
C ASP A 30 7.79 -11.39 -17.60
N GLU A 31 6.47 -11.40 -17.76
CA GLU A 31 5.76 -10.35 -18.50
C GLU A 31 5.88 -8.99 -17.82
N LEU A 32 5.61 -8.89 -16.52
CA LEU A 32 5.73 -7.60 -15.83
C LEU A 32 7.19 -7.11 -15.84
N ALA A 33 8.16 -8.00 -15.60
CA ALA A 33 9.58 -7.66 -15.61
C ALA A 33 10.01 -7.10 -16.97
N HIS A 34 9.54 -7.73 -18.06
CA HIS A 34 9.78 -7.26 -19.42
C HIS A 34 9.19 -5.86 -19.65
N ARG A 35 7.93 -5.63 -19.26
CA ARG A 35 7.25 -4.34 -19.45
C ARG A 35 7.90 -3.19 -18.68
N ILE A 36 8.35 -3.43 -17.45
CA ILE A 36 9.05 -2.41 -16.64
C ILE A 36 10.57 -2.35 -16.89
N GLY A 37 11.08 -3.12 -17.85
CA GLY A 37 12.48 -3.07 -18.29
C GLY A 37 13.50 -3.63 -17.27
N ILE A 38 13.13 -4.63 -16.47
CA ILE A 38 14.02 -5.29 -15.51
C ILE A 38 14.10 -6.80 -15.74
N GLY A 39 15.07 -7.46 -15.09
CA GLY A 39 15.16 -8.92 -15.10
C GLY A 39 14.10 -9.56 -14.19
N ARG A 40 13.59 -10.74 -14.57
CA ARG A 40 12.68 -11.56 -13.76
C ARG A 40 13.17 -11.76 -12.32
N GLN A 41 14.47 -12.02 -12.12
CA GLN A 41 15.06 -12.19 -10.79
C GLN A 41 15.00 -10.89 -9.97
N SER A 42 15.13 -9.74 -10.61
CA SER A 42 14.96 -8.44 -9.96
C SER A 42 13.50 -8.24 -9.54
N LEU A 43 12.53 -8.55 -10.40
CA LEU A 43 11.11 -8.48 -10.02
C LEU A 43 10.80 -9.44 -8.87
N SER A 44 11.29 -10.68 -8.93
CA SER A 44 11.13 -11.65 -7.84
C SER A 44 11.71 -11.11 -6.53
N ALA A 45 12.91 -10.50 -6.56
CA ALA A 45 13.48 -9.87 -5.38
C ALA A 45 12.61 -8.72 -4.85
N ILE A 46 12.03 -7.89 -5.72
CA ILE A 46 11.12 -6.79 -5.38
C ILE A 46 9.85 -7.31 -4.71
N GLU A 47 9.20 -8.32 -5.30
CA GLU A 47 8.01 -8.98 -4.75
C GLU A 47 8.30 -9.68 -3.41
N ASN A 48 9.55 -10.08 -3.17
CA ASN A 48 10.04 -10.61 -1.89
C ASN A 48 10.62 -9.52 -0.96
N GLY A 49 10.23 -8.26 -1.17
CA GLY A 49 10.53 -7.14 -0.29
C GLY A 49 11.90 -6.47 -0.51
N GLY A 50 12.64 -6.87 -1.54
CA GLY A 50 13.91 -6.25 -1.94
C GLY A 50 13.74 -4.82 -2.46
N SER A 51 14.76 -3.99 -2.28
CA SER A 51 14.72 -2.59 -2.73
C SER A 51 14.74 -2.45 -4.25
N PHE A 52 14.22 -1.33 -4.75
CA PHE A 52 14.31 -0.93 -6.16
C PHE A 52 14.55 0.59 -6.28
N ARG A 53 14.87 1.05 -7.50
CA ARG A 53 15.13 2.47 -7.80
C ARG A 53 13.81 3.22 -8.01
N ALA A 54 13.80 4.53 -7.81
CA ALA A 54 12.62 5.38 -8.04
C ALA A 54 12.02 5.19 -9.45
N GLN A 55 12.86 5.10 -10.49
CA GLN A 55 12.42 4.81 -11.86
C GLN A 55 11.60 3.51 -11.98
N THR A 56 11.96 2.48 -11.20
CA THR A 56 11.20 1.22 -11.17
C THR A 56 9.84 1.41 -10.48
N LEU A 57 9.73 2.32 -9.51
CA LEU A 57 8.44 2.66 -8.89
C LEU A 57 7.47 3.24 -9.92
N ASP A 58 7.96 4.18 -10.74
CA ASP A 58 7.15 4.87 -11.74
C ASP A 58 6.65 3.87 -12.80
N SER A 59 7.54 3.02 -13.31
CA SER A 59 7.15 1.96 -14.26
C SER A 59 6.18 0.95 -13.65
N LEU A 60 6.37 0.56 -12.38
CA LEU A 60 5.44 -0.32 -11.67
C LEU A 60 4.05 0.34 -11.53
N ALA A 61 3.99 1.61 -11.15
CA ALA A 61 2.73 2.34 -11.00
C ALA A 61 1.94 2.37 -12.32
N VAL A 62 2.63 2.65 -13.44
CA VAL A 62 2.02 2.65 -14.78
C VAL A 62 1.54 1.25 -15.17
N GLU A 63 2.41 0.24 -15.15
CA GLU A 63 2.08 -1.12 -15.64
C GLU A 63 1.10 -1.88 -14.73
N LEU A 64 1.03 -1.52 -13.45
CA LEU A 64 0.08 -2.10 -12.49
C LEU A 64 -1.21 -1.28 -12.37
N GLU A 65 -1.35 -0.17 -13.10
CA GLU A 65 -2.51 0.71 -13.09
C GLU A 65 -2.91 1.13 -11.65
N VAL A 66 -1.93 1.54 -10.84
CA VAL A 66 -2.10 1.99 -9.44
C VAL A 66 -1.20 3.19 -9.15
N SER A 67 -1.46 3.93 -8.07
CA SER A 67 -0.57 5.01 -7.67
C SER A 67 0.74 4.48 -7.05
N ALA A 68 1.81 5.28 -7.12
CA ALA A 68 3.05 5.00 -6.40
C ALA A 68 2.81 4.90 -4.88
N ASP A 69 1.89 5.71 -4.35
CA ASP A 69 1.46 5.66 -2.95
C ASP A 69 0.79 4.33 -2.60
N PHE A 70 -0.06 3.79 -3.48
CA PHE A 70 -0.63 2.47 -3.29
C PHE A 70 0.45 1.39 -3.20
N ILE A 71 1.46 1.44 -4.07
CA ILE A 71 2.57 0.48 -4.01
C ILE A 71 3.28 0.62 -2.67
N MET A 72 3.70 1.83 -2.32
CA MET A 72 4.52 2.09 -1.14
C MET A 72 3.78 1.89 0.18
N TYR A 73 2.49 2.20 0.23
CA TYR A 73 1.73 2.33 1.47
C TYR A 73 0.39 1.55 1.48
N GLY A 74 -0.14 1.14 0.32
CA GLY A 74 -1.40 0.41 0.18
C GLY A 74 -2.59 1.27 -0.27
N ALA A 75 -3.74 0.64 -0.57
CA ALA A 75 -4.99 1.37 -0.79
C ALA A 75 -5.41 1.99 0.55
N GLY A 76 -5.71 3.29 0.52
CA GLY A 76 -6.04 4.08 1.71
C GLY A 76 -7.12 3.41 2.57
N SER A 77 -7.08 3.56 3.87
CA SER A 77 -6.58 4.75 4.54
C SER A 77 -5.65 4.38 5.68
N THR A 78 -4.54 5.12 5.81
CA THR A 78 -3.81 5.08 7.08
C THR A 78 -4.81 5.31 8.20
N LYS A 79 -4.56 4.80 9.41
CA LYS A 79 -5.47 5.05 10.55
C LYS A 79 -5.82 6.54 10.68
N ALA A 80 -4.88 7.42 10.33
CA ALA A 80 -5.08 8.87 10.29
C ALA A 80 -6.10 9.32 9.23
N GLU A 81 -6.03 8.81 8.00
CA GLU A 81 -6.99 9.11 6.94
C GLU A 81 -8.39 8.55 7.24
N LEU A 82 -8.49 7.35 7.84
CA LEU A 82 -9.78 6.78 8.28
C LEU A 82 -10.42 7.66 9.36
N VAL A 83 -9.60 8.13 10.31
CA VAL A 83 -10.04 9.03 11.37
C VAL A 83 -10.43 10.39 10.79
N ALA A 84 -9.67 10.94 9.84
CA ALA A 84 -9.98 12.22 9.21
C ALA A 84 -11.31 12.18 8.45
N GLU A 85 -11.57 11.11 7.69
CA GLU A 85 -12.84 10.91 7.00
C GLU A 85 -14.00 10.75 8.00
N ALA A 86 -13.80 9.97 9.07
CA ALA A 86 -14.80 9.82 10.12
C ALA A 86 -15.11 11.17 10.80
N VAL A 87 -14.09 11.98 11.13
CA VAL A 87 -14.28 13.31 11.73
C VAL A 87 -15.08 14.23 10.81
N LYS A 88 -14.82 14.21 9.50
CA LYS A 88 -15.55 15.00 8.52
C LYS A 88 -17.04 14.63 8.53
N VAL A 89 -17.36 13.34 8.45
CA VAL A 89 -18.74 12.85 8.49
C VAL A 89 -19.43 13.23 9.80
N LEU A 90 -18.75 13.03 10.95
CA LEU A 90 -19.31 13.34 12.26
C LEU A 90 -19.55 14.85 12.47
N SER A 91 -18.80 15.72 11.79
CA SER A 91 -18.93 17.18 11.90
C SER A 91 -20.22 17.70 11.24
N ASP A 92 -20.77 16.97 10.29
CA ASP A 92 -22.01 17.33 9.58
C ASP A 92 -23.28 16.82 10.30
N MET A 93 -23.12 16.05 11.39
CA MET A 93 -24.23 15.45 12.14
C MET A 93 -24.80 16.39 13.20
N ASP A 94 -26.11 16.27 13.44
CA ASP A 94 -26.74 16.94 14.58
C ASP A 94 -26.41 16.26 15.92
N GLU A 95 -26.71 16.95 17.03
CA GLU A 95 -26.37 16.47 18.38
C GLU A 95 -27.01 15.10 18.70
N MET A 96 -28.22 14.83 18.21
CA MET A 96 -28.92 13.58 18.48
C MET A 96 -28.29 12.41 17.71
N GLN A 97 -27.98 12.63 16.44
CA GLN A 97 -27.27 11.69 15.57
C GLN A 97 -25.88 11.37 16.13
N LEU A 98 -25.13 12.39 16.58
CA LEU A 98 -23.79 12.19 17.15
C LEU A 98 -23.84 11.36 18.44
N ARG A 99 -24.82 11.61 19.32
CA ARG A 99 -25.04 10.81 20.54
C ARG A 99 -25.34 9.35 20.22
N GLN A 100 -26.16 9.07 19.21
CA GLN A 100 -26.47 7.70 18.78
C GLN A 100 -25.23 6.99 18.22
N CYS A 101 -24.46 7.65 17.35
CA CYS A 101 -23.21 7.10 16.82
C CYS A 101 -22.21 6.74 17.92
N VAL A 102 -22.04 7.62 18.93
CA VAL A 102 -21.16 7.34 20.07
C VAL A 102 -21.64 6.13 20.89
N ALA A 103 -22.94 6.00 21.12
CA ALA A 103 -23.49 4.85 21.84
C ALA A 103 -23.24 3.53 21.08
N MET A 104 -23.46 3.53 19.77
CA MET A 104 -23.17 2.36 18.91
C MET A 104 -21.68 2.00 18.91
N MET A 105 -20.79 2.99 18.78
CA MET A 105 -19.34 2.76 18.81
C MET A 105 -18.87 2.18 20.14
N LYS A 106 -19.38 2.70 21.27
CA LYS A 106 -19.07 2.15 22.60
C LYS A 106 -19.51 0.70 22.72
N ALA A 107 -20.72 0.37 22.26
CA ALA A 107 -21.23 -1.00 22.29
C ALA A 107 -20.38 -1.97 21.47
N MET A 108 -19.85 -1.53 20.33
CA MET A 108 -18.95 -2.33 19.49
C MET A 108 -17.56 -2.56 20.13
N MET A 109 -17.10 -1.66 21.00
CA MET A 109 -15.80 -1.77 21.67
C MET A 109 -15.83 -2.55 22.99
N SER A 110 -17.03 -2.82 23.53
CA SER A 110 -17.24 -3.54 24.79
C SER A 110 -17.40 -5.06 24.63
N VAL A 111 -16.95 -5.62 23.51
CA VAL A 111 -16.94 -7.06 23.21
C VAL A 111 -15.53 -7.62 23.35
#